data_AF-F1BYJ6-F1
#
_entry.id   AF-F1BYJ6-F1
#
_cell.length_a   1.000
_cell.length_b   1.000
_cell.length_c   1.000
_cell.angle_alpha   90.00
_cell.angle_beta   90.00
_cell.angle_gamma   90.00
#
_symmetry.space_group_name_H-M   'P 1'
#
loop_
_entity.id
_entity.type
_entity.pdbx_description
1 polymer ?
#
loop_
_entity_poly.entity_id
_entity_poly.type
_entity_poly.pdbx_seq_one_letter_code
_entity_poly.pdbx_strand_id
1 'polypeptide(L)' 'TLALIRNAGIEPNVIECLHHPPSREQLRAMISAAGLTVRAALRQKGTPFDELGLGAPNLTDDELLDA' A
#
# COMPACT_ATOMS: atom_id res chain seq x y z
N THR A 1 8.52 -4.86 13.13
CA THR A 1 9.49 -3.84 12.65
C THR A 1 10.56 -4.55 11.81
N LEU A 2 11.30 -3.83 10.97
CA LEU A 2 12.40 -4.44 10.18
C LEU A 2 13.43 -5.16 11.06
N ALA A 3 13.77 -4.60 12.22
CA ALA A 3 14.70 -5.20 13.17
C ALA A 3 14.21 -6.57 13.70
N LEU A 4 12.90 -6.74 13.93
CA LEU A 4 12.36 -8.03 14.39
C LEU A 4 12.48 -9.12 13.31
N ILE A 5 12.32 -8.75 12.03
CA ILE A 5 12.48 -9.68 10.90
C ILE A 5 13.93 -10.18 10.84
N ARG A 6 14.89 -9.25 10.92
CA ARG A 6 16.33 -9.58 10.95
C ARG A 6 16.73 -10.39 12.18
N ASN A 7 16.19 -10.07 13.36
CA ASN A 7 16.44 -10.83 14.58
C ASN A 7 15.95 -12.29 14.50
N ALA A 8 14.97 -12.57 13.65
CA ALA A 8 14.52 -13.93 13.36
C ALA A 8 15.44 -14.69 12.36
N GLY A 9 16.57 -14.10 11.95
CA GLY A 9 17.49 -14.68 10.98
C GLY A 9 17.03 -14.55 9.52
N ILE A 10 15.99 -13.76 9.26
CA ILE A 10 15.45 -13.53 7.91
C ILE A 10 16.04 -12.21 7.41
N GLU A 11 16.78 -12.24 6.30
CA GLU A 11 17.17 -11.00 5.61
C GLU A 11 16.14 -10.68 4.52
N PRO A 12 15.28 -9.66 4.71
CA PRO A 12 14.28 -9.32 3.73
C PRO A 12 14.87 -8.47 2.61
N ASN A 13 14.27 -8.56 1.42
CA ASN A 13 14.48 -7.54 0.40
C ASN A 13 13.79 -6.24 0.84
N VAL A 14 14.55 -5.15 0.98
CA VAL A 14 14.04 -3.84 1.42
C VAL A 14 13.84 -2.95 0.19
N ILE A 15 12.59 -2.53 -0.03
CA ILE A 15 12.21 -1.62 -1.10
C ILE A 15 11.83 -0.28 -0.48
N GLU A 16 12.50 0.80 -0.89
CA GLU A 16 12.13 2.16 -0.51
C GLU A 16 11.00 2.65 -1.41
N CYS A 17 9.76 2.38 -1.00
CA CYS A 17 8.57 2.59 -1.83
C CYS A 17 8.33 4.03 -2.30
N LEU A 18 8.93 5.03 -1.64
CA LEU A 18 8.85 6.43 -2.06
C LEU A 18 9.73 6.74 -3.28
N HIS A 19 10.85 6.04 -3.47
CA HIS A 19 11.74 6.21 -4.63
C HIS A 19 11.56 5.11 -5.68
N HIS A 20 11.13 3.92 -5.25
CA HIS A 20 10.94 2.76 -6.11
C HIS A 20 9.57 2.14 -5.85
N PRO A 21 8.47 2.82 -6.24
CA PRO A 21 7.14 2.30 -6.06
C PRO A 21 6.94 1.02 -6.91
N PRO A 22 6.16 0.04 -6.41
CA PRO A 22 5.76 -1.10 -7.22
C PRO A 22 4.93 -0.63 -8.43
N SER A 23 4.92 -1.43 -9.50
CA SER A 23 3.95 -1.21 -10.58
C SER A 23 2.52 -1.37 -10.05
N ARG A 24 1.54 -0.80 -10.75
CA ARG A 24 0.11 -0.96 -10.43
C ARG A 24 -0.29 -2.42 -10.22
N GLU A 25 0.14 -3.29 -11.13
CA GLU A 25 -0.16 -4.73 -11.09
C GLU A 25 0.47 -5.41 -9.87
N GLN A 26 1.73 -5.05 -9.58
CA GLN A 26 2.43 -5.54 -8.38
C GLN A 26 1.73 -5.07 -7.10
N LEU A 27 1.32 -3.80 -7.03
CA LEU A 27 0.61 -3.24 -5.89
C LEU A 27 -0.72 -3.98 -5.65
N ARG A 28 -1.51 -4.19 -6.72
CA ARG A 28 -2.75 -4.96 -6.66
C ARG A 28 -2.53 -6.39 -6.16
N ALA A 29 -1.50 -7.07 -6.68
CA ALA A 29 -1.16 -8.43 -6.27
C ALA A 29 -0.73 -8.49 -4.80
N MET A 30 0.08 -7.53 -4.34
CA MET A 30 0.55 -7.44 -2.95
C MET A 30 -0.60 -7.19 -1.96
N ILE A 31 -1.54 -6.30 -2.30
CA ILE A 31 -2.74 -6.03 -1.48
C ILE A 31 -3.57 -7.30 -1.31
N SER A 32 -3.82 -8.02 -2.41
CA SER A 32 -4.55 -9.29 -2.39
C SER A 32 -3.83 -10.36 -1.57
N ALA A 33 -2.51 -10.51 -1.74
CA ALA A 33 -1.70 -11.46 -0.97
C ALA A 33 -1.68 -11.15 0.54
N ALA A 34 -1.87 -9.88 0.92
CA ALA A 34 -2.01 -9.47 2.31
C ALA A 34 -3.43 -9.69 2.88
N GLY A 35 -4.39 -10.17 2.07
CA GLY A 35 -5.79 -10.37 2.48
C GLY A 35 -6.57 -9.08 2.69
N LEU A 36 -6.14 -7.99 2.05
CA LEU A 36 -6.75 -6.67 2.16
C LEU A 36 -7.56 -6.33 0.91
N THR A 37 -8.53 -5.42 1.05
CA THR A 37 -9.10 -4.68 -0.09
C THR A 37 -8.23 -3.49 -0.43
N VAL A 38 -8.33 -2.94 -1.65
CA VAL A 38 -7.58 -1.73 -2.03
C VAL A 38 -7.89 -0.58 -1.07
N ARG A 39 -9.17 -0.38 -0.74
CA ARG A 39 -9.59 0.64 0.23
C ARG A 39 -8.98 0.46 1.62
N ALA A 40 -8.85 -0.78 2.11
CA ALA A 40 -8.23 -1.06 3.40
C ALA A 40 -6.71 -0.83 3.41
N ALA A 41 -6.06 -0.83 2.24
CA ALA A 41 -4.63 -0.56 2.10
C ALA A 41 -4.28 0.95 2.11
N LEU A 42 -5.28 1.84 1.98
CA LEU A 42 -5.05 3.28 1.95
C LEU A 42 -4.61 3.84 3.31
N ARG A 43 -3.60 4.69 3.29
CA ARG A 43 -3.17 5.46 4.45
C ARG A 43 -3.90 6.80 4.46
N GLN A 44 -4.63 7.09 5.53
CA GLN A 44 -5.29 8.40 5.74
C GLN A 44 -4.41 9.42 6.45
N LYS A 45 -3.63 9.00 7.47
CA LYS A 45 -2.88 9.95 8.30
C LYS A 45 -1.59 10.41 7.61
N GLY A 46 -1.42 11.72 7.47
CA GLY A 46 -0.21 12.32 6.88
C GLY A 46 -0.13 12.12 5.36
N THR A 47 -1.29 12.04 4.71
CA THR A 47 -1.48 11.93 3.25
C THR A 47 -2.59 12.91 2.84
N PRO A 48 -2.70 13.27 1.55
CA PRO A 48 -3.79 14.12 1.06
C PRO A 48 -5.13 13.37 0.93
N PHE A 49 -5.36 12.30 1.72
CA PHE A 49 -6.51 11.41 1.58
C PHE A 49 -7.86 12.16 1.63
N ASP A 50 -8.02 13.06 2.61
CA ASP A 50 -9.25 13.84 2.78
C ASP A 50 -9.37 14.94 1.70
N GLU A 51 -8.25 15.57 1.34
CA GLU A 51 -8.20 16.62 0.30
C GLU A 51 -8.56 16.08 -1.09
N LEU A 52 -8.16 14.84 -1.39
CA LEU A 52 -8.47 14.12 -2.63
C LEU A 52 -9.81 13.37 -2.58
N GLY A 53 -10.51 13.37 -1.45
CA GLY A 53 -11.81 12.70 -1.32
C GLY A 53 -11.76 11.17 -1.45
N LEU A 54 -10.63 10.53 -1.14
CA LEU A 54 -10.42 9.08 -1.36
C LEU A 54 -11.32 8.19 -0.47
N GLY A 55 -11.98 8.79 0.52
CA GLY A 55 -13.00 8.14 1.34
C GLY A 55 -14.34 7.90 0.63
N ALA A 56 -14.55 8.44 -0.57
CA ALA A 56 -15.83 8.34 -1.26
C ALA A 56 -16.17 6.86 -1.60
N PRO A 57 -17.36 6.36 -1.21
CA PRO A 57 -17.71 4.94 -1.30
C PRO A 57 -17.93 4.46 -2.74
N ASN A 58 -18.17 5.38 -3.67
CA ASN A 58 -18.34 5.11 -5.09
C ASN A 58 -17.01 4.94 -5.85
N LEU A 59 -15.86 5.27 -5.24
CA LEU A 59 -14.57 5.04 -5.87
C LEU A 59 -14.29 3.55 -6.00
N THR A 60 -13.92 3.17 -7.21
CA THR A 60 -13.52 1.82 -7.58
C THR A 60 -12.09 1.53 -7.12
N ASP A 61 -11.75 0.24 -7.02
CA ASP A 61 -10.37 -0.19 -6.74
C ASP A 61 -9.38 0.34 -7.78
N ASP A 62 -9.80 0.53 -9.03
CA ASP A 62 -8.93 1.05 -10.08
C ASP A 62 -8.63 2.54 -9.89
N GLU A 63 -9.63 3.35 -9.55
CA GLU A 63 -9.45 4.78 -9.24
C GLU A 63 -8.59 4.98 -7.99
N LEU A 64 -8.74 4.11 -6.97
CA LEU A 64 -7.96 4.18 -5.74
C LEU A 64 -6.49 3.76 -5.93
N LEU A 65 -6.18 2.95 -6.94
CA LEU A 65 -4.80 2.56 -7.27
C LEU A 65 -4.06 3.61 -8.10
N ASP A 66 -4.79 4.54 -8.73
CA ASP A 66 -4.23 5.62 -9.56
C ASP A 66 -4.05 6.95 -8.83
N ALA A 67 -4.66 7.09 -7.65
CA ALA A 67 -4.61 8.28 -6.81
C ALA A 67 -3.26 8.47 -6.11
#